data_AF-A0A5E4EER9-F1
#
_entry.id   AF-A0A5E4EER9-F1
#
_cell.length_a   1.000
_cell.length_b   1.000
_cell.length_c   1.000
_cell.angle_alpha   90.00
_cell.angle_beta   90.00
_cell.angle_gamma   90.00
#
_symmetry.space_group_name_H-M   'P 1'
#
loop_
_entity.id
_entity.type
_entity.pdbx_description
1 polymer ?
#
loop_
_entity_poly.entity_id
_entity_poly.type
_entity_poly.pdbx_seq_one_letter_code
_entity_poly.pdbx_strand_id
1 'polypeptide(L)'
;MTWCSGIYADDKDIKELLSEKYGKLSVSELQDNKEYSDDLLETDIGMTVRLQIVYGRLSISSVRSAFEESVGSRLRKFGGSDNQELLQTFTSQFKDEYKIPKGSVIDLSRERGYVLRTTIDGKEVGSIESKLLCKSLLDLYIGEEPFDNQAKEDVKLNLASLLHK
;
A
#
# COMPACT_ATOMS: atom_id res chain seq x y z
N MET A 1 -11.02 1.89 17.08
CA MET A 1 -10.36 1.34 15.88
C MET A 1 -11.31 1.46 14.71
N THR A 2 -10.90 2.22 13.69
CA THR A 2 -11.76 2.62 12.56
C THR A 2 -11.82 1.52 11.49
N TRP A 3 -10.65 0.92 11.21
CA TRP A 3 -10.44 -0.24 10.35
C TRP A 3 -9.26 -1.06 10.87
N CYS A 4 -9.08 -2.27 10.32
CA CYS A 4 -7.85 -3.06 10.41
C CYS A 4 -7.22 -3.16 9.02
N SER A 5 -5.89 -3.26 8.95
CA SER A 5 -5.15 -3.43 7.70
C SER A 5 -4.39 -4.75 7.66
N GLY A 6 -4.27 -5.34 6.47
CA GLY A 6 -3.37 -6.46 6.19
C GLY A 6 -2.61 -6.21 4.89
N ILE A 7 -1.37 -6.67 4.81
CA ILE A 7 -0.51 -6.50 3.63
C ILE A 7 -0.21 -7.86 3.04
N TYR A 8 -0.40 -7.96 1.73
CA TYR A 8 -0.14 -9.14 0.93
C TYR A 8 0.88 -8.77 -0.15
N ALA A 9 1.77 -9.70 -0.49
CA ALA A 9 2.76 -9.50 -1.54
C ALA A 9 2.90 -10.79 -2.36
N ASP A 10 3.19 -10.63 -3.65
CA ASP A 10 3.42 -11.74 -4.56
C ASP A 10 4.79 -12.36 -4.32
N ASP A 11 4.81 -13.66 -4.00
CA ASP A 11 6.03 -14.38 -3.64
C ASP A 11 6.96 -14.58 -4.84
N LYS A 12 6.42 -14.68 -6.06
CA LYS A 12 7.20 -14.82 -7.27
C LYS A 12 7.89 -13.50 -7.60
N ASP A 13 7.16 -12.39 -7.56
CA ASP A 13 7.74 -11.07 -7.84
C ASP A 13 8.87 -10.75 -6.84
N ILE A 14 8.69 -11.06 -5.55
CA ILE A 14 9.76 -10.89 -4.54
C ILE A 14 11.00 -11.70 -4.91
N LYS A 15 10.83 -12.98 -5.24
CA LYS A 15 11.95 -13.85 -5.60
C LYS A 15 12.62 -13.40 -6.89
N GLU A 16 11.86 -13.09 -7.92
CA GLU A 16 12.38 -12.70 -9.22
C GLU A 16 13.11 -11.36 -9.16
N LEU A 17 12.58 -10.38 -8.42
CA LEU A 17 13.07 -9.00 -8.48
C LEU A 17 14.08 -8.66 -7.39
N LEU A 18 14.07 -9.36 -6.24
CA LEU A 18 14.93 -9.04 -5.10
C LEU A 18 16.00 -10.09 -4.79
N SER A 19 15.90 -11.33 -5.30
CA SER A 19 16.85 -12.40 -4.95
C SER A 19 18.28 -12.14 -5.39
N GLU A 20 18.49 -11.46 -6.53
CA GLU A 20 19.84 -11.16 -7.02
C GLU A 20 20.60 -10.27 -6.05
N LYS A 21 19.92 -9.25 -5.50
CA LYS A 21 20.51 -8.25 -4.61
C LYS A 21 20.54 -8.72 -3.15
N TYR A 22 19.50 -9.40 -2.70
CA TYR A 22 19.26 -9.67 -1.29
C TYR A 22 19.30 -11.15 -0.90
N GLY A 23 19.26 -12.08 -1.85
CA GLY A 23 19.10 -13.51 -1.57
C GLY A 23 20.27 -14.17 -0.82
N LYS A 24 21.44 -13.51 -0.74
CA LYS A 24 22.60 -13.98 0.02
C LYS A 24 22.66 -13.44 1.45
N LEU A 25 21.89 -12.40 1.76
CA LEU A 25 21.86 -11.78 3.08
C LEU A 25 20.94 -12.57 3.99
N SER A 26 21.27 -12.69 5.27
CA SER A 26 20.37 -13.27 6.27
C SER A 26 19.16 -12.38 6.53
N VAL A 27 18.09 -12.96 7.09
CA VAL A 27 16.89 -12.24 7.52
C VAL A 27 17.24 -11.08 8.47
N SER A 28 18.17 -11.29 9.41
CA SER A 28 18.63 -10.25 10.33
C SER A 28 19.35 -9.11 9.63
N GLU A 29 20.19 -9.41 8.62
CA GLU A 29 20.86 -8.36 7.83
C GLU A 29 19.84 -7.54 7.03
N LEU A 30 18.78 -8.18 6.53
CA LEU A 30 17.72 -7.51 5.79
C LEU A 30 16.82 -6.64 6.69
N GLN A 31 16.58 -7.05 7.93
CA GLN A 31 15.79 -6.26 8.90
C GLN A 31 16.39 -4.88 9.17
N ASP A 32 17.70 -4.77 9.28
CA ASP A 32 18.37 -3.49 9.53
C ASP A 32 18.74 -2.74 8.24
N ASN A 33 18.52 -3.36 7.08
CA ASN A 33 18.85 -2.78 5.79
C ASN A 33 17.77 -1.76 5.34
N LYS A 34 18.16 -0.48 5.26
CA LYS A 34 17.29 0.60 4.77
C LYS A 34 17.04 0.52 3.27
N GLU A 35 18.06 0.18 2.50
CA GLU A 35 17.95 0.03 1.04
C GLU A 35 16.94 -1.06 0.67
N TYR A 36 16.90 -2.16 1.44
CA TYR A 36 15.87 -3.19 1.27
C TYR A 36 14.45 -2.65 1.50
N SER A 37 14.25 -1.81 2.51
CA SER A 37 12.96 -1.16 2.75
C SER A 37 12.56 -0.21 1.61
N ASP A 38 13.51 0.54 1.08
CA ASP A 38 13.27 1.45 -0.05
C ASP A 38 12.96 0.68 -1.33
N ASP A 39 13.68 -0.41 -1.61
CA ASP A 39 13.46 -1.25 -2.78
C ASP A 39 12.08 -1.95 -2.74
N LEU A 40 11.57 -2.33 -1.58
CA LEU A 40 10.21 -2.87 -1.44
C LEU A 40 9.13 -1.87 -1.89
N LEU A 41 9.36 -0.57 -1.65
CA LEU A 41 8.48 0.50 -2.08
C LEU A 41 8.65 0.85 -3.56
N GLU A 42 9.87 0.78 -4.07
CA GLU A 42 10.24 1.25 -5.42
C GLU A 42 10.06 0.19 -6.52
N THR A 43 10.24 -1.08 -6.18
CA THR A 43 10.21 -2.19 -7.14
C THR A 43 8.77 -2.56 -7.50
N ASP A 44 8.55 -2.98 -8.74
CA ASP A 44 7.23 -3.36 -9.28
C ASP A 44 6.75 -4.73 -8.77
N ILE A 45 6.71 -4.89 -7.44
CA ILE A 45 6.26 -6.11 -6.77
C ILE A 45 4.75 -6.01 -6.57
N GLY A 46 3.99 -7.02 -7.00
CA GLY A 46 2.57 -7.12 -6.70
C GLY A 46 2.33 -7.05 -5.19
N MET A 47 1.64 -6.02 -4.72
CA MET A 47 1.32 -5.85 -3.30
C MET A 47 -0.11 -5.36 -3.11
N THR A 48 -0.80 -5.88 -2.10
CA THR A 48 -2.17 -5.46 -1.75
C THR A 48 -2.23 -5.04 -0.31
N VAL A 49 -2.73 -3.82 -0.07
CA VAL A 49 -3.18 -3.40 1.25
C VAL A 49 -4.69 -3.62 1.32
N ARG A 50 -5.09 -4.54 2.19
CA ARG A 50 -6.49 -4.83 2.50
C ARG A 50 -6.91 -4.07 3.74
N LEU A 51 -7.98 -3.29 3.63
CA LEU A 51 -8.60 -2.58 4.74
C LEU A 51 -9.96 -3.20 5.04
N GLN A 52 -10.16 -3.64 6.28
CA GLN A 52 -11.46 -4.12 6.75
C GLN A 52 -12.08 -3.11 7.70
N ILE A 53 -13.28 -2.63 7.35
CA ILE A 53 -13.97 -1.59 8.11
C ILE A 53 -14.55 -2.18 9.40
N VAL A 54 -14.13 -1.63 10.54
CA VAL A 54 -14.57 -2.10 11.86
C VAL A 54 -15.65 -1.17 12.43
N TYR A 55 -15.55 0.13 12.15
CA TYR A 55 -16.49 1.13 12.65
C TYR A 55 -17.74 1.22 11.78
N GLY A 56 -18.89 0.85 12.32
CA GLY A 56 -20.14 0.72 11.54
C GLY A 56 -20.84 2.01 11.16
N ARG A 57 -20.30 3.18 11.50
CA ARG A 57 -20.85 4.50 11.12
C ARG A 57 -19.95 5.27 10.15
N LEU A 58 -18.99 4.57 9.55
CA LEU A 58 -18.08 5.18 8.59
C LEU A 58 -18.81 5.42 7.26
N SER A 59 -18.76 6.65 6.75
CA SER A 59 -19.26 6.95 5.40
C SER A 59 -18.13 6.84 4.38
N ILE A 60 -18.48 6.67 3.11
CA ILE A 60 -17.50 6.74 2.01
C ILE A 60 -16.82 8.12 1.95
N SER A 61 -17.52 9.19 2.33
CA SER A 61 -16.91 10.52 2.44
C SER A 61 -15.81 10.57 3.49
N SER A 62 -15.97 9.90 4.64
CA SER A 62 -14.90 9.79 5.65
C SER A 62 -13.70 9.00 5.13
N VAL A 63 -13.93 7.91 4.38
CA VAL A 63 -12.84 7.17 3.70
C VAL A 63 -12.09 8.08 2.75
N ARG A 64 -12.83 8.82 1.89
CA ARG A 64 -12.28 9.74 0.91
C ARG A 64 -11.41 10.80 1.57
N SER A 65 -11.90 11.47 2.61
CA SER A 65 -11.13 12.51 3.33
C SER A 65 -9.89 11.95 4.02
N ALA A 66 -9.97 10.76 4.63
CA ALA A 66 -8.81 10.13 5.26
C ALA A 66 -7.72 9.79 4.24
N PHE A 67 -8.11 9.31 3.06
CA PHE A 67 -7.17 9.07 1.96
C PHE A 67 -6.62 10.36 1.35
N GLU A 68 -7.44 11.39 1.19
CA GLU A 68 -7.01 12.69 0.70
C GLU A 68 -5.90 13.29 1.57
N GLU A 69 -6.08 13.21 2.90
CA GLU A 69 -5.09 13.68 3.86
C GLU A 69 -3.81 12.81 3.85
N SER A 70 -3.98 11.50 4.03
CA SER A 70 -2.84 10.58 4.21
C SER A 70 -2.03 10.39 2.93
N VAL A 71 -2.67 10.01 1.82
CA VAL A 71 -2.00 9.82 0.53
C VAL A 71 -1.50 11.17 0.00
N GLY A 72 -2.27 12.24 0.17
CA GLY A 72 -1.84 13.59 -0.23
C GLY A 72 -0.56 14.04 0.47
N SER A 73 -0.38 13.70 1.75
CA SER A 73 0.86 13.96 2.48
C SER A 73 2.05 13.22 1.86
N ARG A 74 1.90 11.94 1.51
CA ARG A 74 2.97 11.14 0.89
C ARG A 74 3.23 11.51 -0.57
N LEU A 75 2.22 11.93 -1.32
CA LEU A 75 2.42 12.48 -2.67
C LEU A 75 3.27 13.75 -2.60
N ARG A 76 3.03 14.63 -1.61
CA ARG A 76 3.90 15.80 -1.40
C ARG A 76 5.32 15.44 -1.00
N LYS A 77 5.48 14.43 -0.13
CA LYS A 77 6.79 13.92 0.30
C LYS A 77 7.64 13.44 -0.89
N PHE A 78 7.06 12.71 -1.84
CA PHE A 78 7.81 12.07 -2.92
C PHE A 78 7.76 12.78 -4.27
N GLY A 79 6.69 13.52 -4.56
CA GLY A 79 6.45 14.18 -5.85
C GLY A 79 6.42 15.71 -5.80
N GLY A 80 6.61 16.33 -4.63
CA GLY A 80 6.53 17.79 -4.49
C GLY A 80 5.10 18.36 -4.50
N SER A 81 4.96 19.65 -4.82
CA SER A 81 3.67 20.36 -4.69
C SER A 81 2.66 20.11 -5.81
N ASP A 82 3.11 19.62 -6.98
CA ASP A 82 2.27 19.50 -8.19
C ASP A 82 1.66 18.10 -8.33
N ASN A 83 0.88 17.67 -7.33
CA ASN A 83 0.26 16.33 -7.28
C ASN A 83 -1.25 16.36 -7.03
N GLN A 84 -1.86 17.55 -7.17
CA GLN A 84 -3.27 17.75 -6.86
C GLN A 84 -4.18 16.96 -7.81
N GLU A 85 -3.88 16.94 -9.11
CA GLU A 85 -4.66 16.20 -10.11
C GLU A 85 -4.63 14.69 -9.87
N LEU A 86 -3.44 14.14 -9.57
CA LEU A 86 -3.28 12.72 -9.24
C LEU A 86 -4.05 12.34 -7.97
N LEU A 87 -3.96 13.17 -6.93
CA LEU A 87 -4.71 12.97 -5.69
C LEU A 87 -6.22 13.03 -5.93
N GLN A 88 -6.71 14.03 -6.69
CA GLN A 88 -8.12 14.16 -7.02
C GLN A 88 -8.62 12.97 -7.85
N THR A 89 -7.82 12.50 -8.80
CA THR A 89 -8.14 11.31 -9.61
C THR A 89 -8.30 10.10 -8.70
N PHE A 90 -7.38 9.87 -7.77
CA PHE A 90 -7.47 8.79 -6.79
C PHE A 90 -8.70 8.90 -5.89
N THR A 91 -8.94 10.06 -5.27
CA THR A 91 -10.06 10.23 -4.33
C THR A 91 -11.43 10.19 -5.01
N SER A 92 -11.50 10.54 -6.31
CA SER A 92 -12.73 10.46 -7.11
C SER A 92 -13.25 9.04 -7.33
N GLN A 93 -12.39 8.01 -7.17
CA GLN A 93 -12.80 6.60 -7.24
C GLN A 93 -13.80 6.24 -6.14
N PHE A 94 -13.72 6.89 -4.98
CA PHE A 94 -14.58 6.63 -3.82
C PHE A 94 -15.88 7.42 -3.91
N LYS A 95 -16.73 7.16 -4.91
CA LYS A 95 -17.99 7.89 -5.16
C LYS A 95 -19.05 7.73 -4.06
N ASP A 96 -19.93 8.72 -3.91
CA ASP A 96 -20.97 8.76 -2.85
C ASP A 96 -21.99 7.60 -2.93
N GLU A 97 -22.08 6.93 -4.08
CA GLU A 97 -22.93 5.76 -4.28
C GLU A 97 -22.44 4.51 -3.54
N TYR A 98 -21.15 4.44 -3.20
CA TYR A 98 -20.60 3.29 -2.47
C TYR A 98 -20.96 3.36 -0.99
N LYS A 99 -21.54 2.27 -0.49
CA LYS A 99 -21.83 2.09 0.94
C LYS A 99 -20.69 1.32 1.59
N ILE A 100 -20.30 1.76 2.77
CA ILE A 100 -19.19 1.18 3.54
C ILE A 100 -19.68 0.74 4.93
N PRO A 101 -20.59 -0.26 5.02
CA PRO A 101 -20.99 -0.82 6.31
C PRO A 101 -19.82 -1.47 7.06
N LYS A 102 -20.02 -1.78 8.34
CA LYS A 102 -19.09 -2.61 9.11
C LYS A 102 -18.87 -3.95 8.38
N GLY A 103 -17.61 -4.35 8.23
CA GLY A 103 -17.21 -5.57 7.54
C GLY A 103 -16.82 -5.37 6.08
N SER A 104 -17.10 -4.20 5.50
CA SER A 104 -16.68 -3.89 4.13
C SER A 104 -15.17 -4.01 3.98
N VAL A 105 -14.74 -4.46 2.82
CA VAL A 105 -13.33 -4.65 2.48
C VAL A 105 -12.94 -3.70 1.35
N ILE A 106 -11.89 -2.93 1.54
CA ILE A 106 -11.27 -2.10 0.50
C ILE A 106 -9.89 -2.70 0.23
N ASP A 107 -9.65 -3.17 -0.99
CA ASP A 107 -8.32 -3.60 -1.41
C ASP A 107 -7.70 -2.53 -2.31
N LEU A 108 -6.47 -2.14 -1.97
CA LEU A 108 -5.62 -1.26 -2.75
C LEU A 108 -4.43 -2.09 -3.25
N SER A 109 -4.48 -2.49 -4.52
CA SER A 109 -3.51 -3.41 -5.12
C SER A 109 -2.57 -2.66 -6.05
N ARG A 110 -1.26 -2.66 -5.78
CA ARG A 110 -0.24 -2.38 -6.80
C ARG A 110 -0.11 -3.62 -7.68
N GLU A 111 -0.49 -3.49 -8.93
CA GLU A 111 -0.26 -4.46 -9.99
C GLU A 111 0.96 -4.08 -10.82
N ARG A 112 1.41 -5.02 -11.66
CA ARG A 112 2.50 -4.83 -12.60
C ARG A 112 2.30 -3.57 -13.46
N GLY A 113 3.40 -2.89 -13.74
CA GLY A 113 3.38 -1.58 -14.41
C GLY A 113 2.98 -0.44 -13.49
N TYR A 114 3.08 -0.62 -12.16
CA TYR A 114 2.68 0.38 -11.17
C TYR A 114 1.23 0.86 -11.31
N VAL A 115 0.31 -0.07 -11.58
CA VAL A 115 -1.12 0.22 -11.63
C VAL A 115 -1.72 0.02 -10.24
N LEU A 116 -2.23 1.09 -9.64
CA LEU A 116 -2.99 1.01 -8.39
C LEU A 116 -4.46 0.71 -8.70
N ARG A 117 -4.88 -0.53 -8.50
CA ARG A 117 -6.28 -0.96 -8.59
C ARG A 117 -6.96 -0.88 -7.21
N THR A 118 -8.14 -0.26 -7.19
CA THR A 118 -8.99 -0.16 -6.00
C THR A 118 -10.21 -1.04 -6.17
N THR A 119 -10.49 -1.89 -5.18
CA THR A 119 -11.75 -2.65 -5.10
C THR A 119 -12.47 -2.39 -3.78
N ILE A 120 -13.80 -2.44 -3.82
CA ILE A 120 -14.67 -2.38 -2.64
C ILE A 120 -15.57 -3.61 -2.66
N ASP A 121 -15.50 -4.43 -1.63
CA ASP A 121 -16.19 -5.72 -1.52
C ASP A 121 -15.98 -6.61 -2.77
N GLY A 122 -14.74 -6.60 -3.29
CA GLY A 122 -14.34 -7.37 -4.47
C GLY A 122 -14.77 -6.78 -5.82
N LYS A 123 -15.54 -5.68 -5.84
CA LYS A 123 -15.88 -4.97 -7.07
C LYS A 123 -14.85 -3.89 -7.35
N GLU A 124 -14.29 -3.88 -8.55
CA GLU A 124 -13.40 -2.81 -8.99
C GLU A 124 -14.14 -1.48 -9.08
N VAL A 125 -13.54 -0.44 -8.51
CA VAL A 125 -14.06 0.94 -8.52
C VAL A 125 -13.17 1.91 -9.30
N GLY A 126 -11.93 1.50 -9.60
CA GLY A 126 -11.04 2.20 -10.52
C GLY A 126 -9.60 1.68 -10.46
N SER A 127 -8.81 2.11 -11.44
CA SER A 127 -7.38 1.82 -11.58
C SER A 127 -6.61 3.06 -12.02
N ILE A 128 -5.43 3.30 -11.48
CA ILE A 128 -4.57 4.44 -11.86
C ILE A 128 -3.14 3.93 -12.08
N GLU A 129 -2.61 4.12 -13.27
CA GLU A 129 -1.20 3.87 -13.57
C GLU A 129 -0.35 5.04 -13.04
N SER A 130 0.35 4.81 -11.93
CA SER A 130 1.25 5.80 -11.35
C SER A 130 2.18 5.17 -10.33
N LYS A 131 3.47 5.12 -10.66
CA LYS A 131 4.54 4.71 -9.74
C LYS A 131 4.55 5.56 -8.47
N LEU A 132 4.39 6.88 -8.63
CA LEU A 132 4.35 7.81 -7.50
C LEU A 132 3.19 7.49 -6.56
N LEU A 133 1.98 7.27 -7.08
CA LEU A 133 0.81 6.94 -6.26
C LEU A 133 0.99 5.61 -5.52
N CYS A 134 1.47 4.58 -6.21
CA CYS A 134 1.76 3.28 -5.62
C CYS A 134 2.76 3.39 -4.46
N LYS A 135 3.88 4.08 -4.68
CA LYS A 135 4.89 4.33 -3.64
C LYS A 135 4.30 5.12 -2.46
N SER A 136 3.62 6.22 -2.73
CA SER A 136 3.01 7.07 -1.71
C SER A 136 2.00 6.33 -0.85
N LEU A 137 1.22 5.41 -1.44
CA LEU A 137 0.30 4.58 -0.69
C LEU A 137 1.03 3.57 0.19
N LEU A 138 1.97 2.79 -0.37
CA LEU A 138 2.67 1.74 0.38
C LEU A 138 3.54 2.32 1.50
N ASP A 139 4.10 3.52 1.33
CA ASP A 139 4.88 4.22 2.36
C ASP A 139 4.07 4.46 3.65
N LEU A 140 2.74 4.61 3.55
CA LEU A 140 1.87 4.71 4.73
C LEU A 140 1.85 3.45 5.59
N TYR A 141 2.24 2.29 5.05
CA TYR A 141 2.14 1.00 5.73
C TYR A 141 3.49 0.36 6.01
N ILE A 142 4.44 0.46 5.07
CA ILE A 142 5.77 -0.18 5.19
C ILE A 142 6.93 0.82 5.06
N GLY A 143 6.62 2.10 4.93
CA GLY A 143 7.62 3.16 4.78
C GLY A 143 8.27 3.60 6.07
N GLU A 144 8.91 4.76 6.05
CA GLU A 144 9.68 5.26 7.20
C GLU A 144 8.77 5.59 8.41
N GLU A 145 7.61 6.16 8.14
CA GLU A 145 6.61 6.60 9.13
C GLU A 145 5.27 5.88 8.88
N PRO A 146 5.17 4.58 9.16
CA PRO A 146 3.97 3.80 8.88
C PRO A 146 2.86 4.13 9.89
N PHE A 147 1.62 3.75 9.58
CA PHE A 147 0.52 3.79 10.54
C PHE A 147 0.73 2.87 11.75
N ASP A 148 1.46 1.77 11.57
CA ASP A 148 1.79 0.82 12.62
C ASP A 148 3.21 0.29 12.43
N ASN A 149 4.10 0.65 13.37
CA ASN A 149 5.50 0.23 13.33
C ASN A 149 5.66 -1.28 13.50
N GLN A 150 4.85 -1.93 14.34
CA GLN A 150 4.95 -3.37 14.52
C GLN A 150 4.54 -4.11 13.25
N ALA A 151 3.44 -3.67 12.61
CA ALA A 151 2.99 -4.25 11.35
C ALA A 151 4.04 -4.11 10.24
N LYS A 152 4.73 -2.97 10.15
CA LYS A 152 5.85 -2.78 9.23
C LYS A 152 6.97 -3.78 9.47
N GLU A 153 7.42 -3.93 10.72
CA GLU A 153 8.51 -4.86 11.05
C GLU A 153 8.14 -6.32 10.76
N ASP A 154 6.91 -6.71 11.09
CA ASP A 154 6.39 -8.04 10.79
C ASP A 154 6.34 -8.31 9.28
N VAL A 155 5.90 -7.32 8.49
CA VAL A 155 5.89 -7.43 7.02
C VAL A 155 7.32 -7.54 6.48
N LYS A 156 8.24 -6.69 6.94
CA LYS A 156 9.65 -6.71 6.52
C LYS A 156 10.29 -8.09 6.78
N LEU A 157 10.07 -8.63 7.98
CA LEU A 157 10.51 -9.96 8.39
C LEU A 157 9.95 -11.08 7.50
N ASN A 158 8.64 -11.05 7.27
CA ASN A 158 7.96 -12.06 6.47
C ASN A 158 8.45 -12.05 5.02
N LEU A 159 8.61 -10.86 4.42
CA LEU A 159 9.11 -10.71 3.05
C LEU A 159 10.57 -11.15 2.93
N ALA A 160 11.42 -10.79 3.90
CA ALA A 160 12.82 -11.24 3.92
C ALA A 160 12.91 -12.77 4.01
N SER A 161 12.03 -13.41 4.77
CA SER A 161 11.97 -14.86 4.89
C SER A 161 11.57 -15.57 3.60
N LEU A 162 10.86 -14.90 2.68
CA LEU A 162 10.47 -15.48 1.38
C LEU A 162 11.65 -15.62 0.42
N LEU A 163 12.71 -14.81 0.58
CA LEU A 163 13.91 -14.89 -0.25
C LEU A 163 14.75 -16.16 0.02
N HIS A 164 14.48 -16.84 1.13
CA HIS A 164 15.20 -18.06 1.55
C HIS A 164 14.35 -19.33 1.52
N LYS A 165 13.10 -19.24 1.04
CA LYS A 165 12.20 -20.40 0.85
C LYS A 165 12.22 -20.88 -0.58
#